data_AF-A0AAV9HRL1-F1
#
_entry.id   AF-A0AAV9HRL1-F1
#
_cell.length_a   1.000
_cell.length_b   1.000
_cell.length_c   1.000
_cell.angle_alpha   90.00
_cell.angle_beta   90.00
_cell.angle_gamma   90.00
#
_symmetry.space_group_name_H-M   'P 1'
#
loop_
_entity.id
_entity.type
_entity.pdbx_description
1 polymer ?
#
loop_
_entity_poly.entity_id
_entity_poly.type
_entity_poly.pdbx_seq_one_letter_code
_entity_poly.pdbx_strand_id
1 'polypeptide(L)'
;MSVGDIGARMETVVQKQQYNTESTRIMCKSSHHGPTGVGTGTLPAAVRTLLPSHPACTEALALAKSSLPASILYHSLRVYLYAQAFMSTYAKTQPDDATWAKESPCSGATSSDNPTLPHIAPPAPPYVLFVACILHDIGVAKDYDTVPDRFEVVSADVAAGMLRKHDVAEPLVSDAWLAMSLHTSPGIAERLGGMVRALRLAVRADFGSFPQPDAQKIPGGQEGFNIIRWQLPRLEIEKELGDAVVSQALAMGEWKHSQKAPKASWPGDLVRGKRQNPEWDGVNKEF
;
A
#
# COMPACT_ATOMS: atom_id res chain seq x y z
N MET A 1 47.65 12.30 58.28
CA MET A 1 48.07 12.06 56.89
C MET A 1 47.05 12.72 56.00
N SER A 2 47.52 13.65 55.17
CA SER A 2 46.74 14.70 54.51
C SER A 2 45.93 14.16 53.33
N VAL A 3 44.69 14.65 53.21
CA VAL A 3 43.82 14.48 52.05
C VAL A 3 44.38 15.38 50.95
N GLY A 4 44.69 14.77 49.79
CA GLY A 4 45.27 15.42 48.62
C GLY A 4 44.19 15.80 47.61
N ASP A 5 44.31 17.04 47.17
CA ASP A 5 43.47 17.82 46.29
C ASP A 5 43.95 17.67 44.83
N ILE A 6 43.07 17.31 43.88
CA ILE A 6 43.18 17.71 42.46
C ILE A 6 41.76 17.91 41.92
N GLY A 7 41.39 19.16 41.76
CA GLY A 7 40.13 19.59 41.15
C GLY A 7 40.12 19.63 39.62
N ALA A 8 38.90 19.88 39.16
CA ALA A 8 38.51 20.63 37.96
C ALA A 8 38.85 20.04 36.58
N ARG A 9 37.80 19.68 35.82
CA ARG A 9 37.34 20.45 34.63
C ARG A 9 36.15 19.81 33.92
N MET A 10 35.22 20.69 33.52
CA MET A 10 34.27 20.61 32.41
C MET A 10 32.92 19.90 32.63
N GLU A 11 32.01 20.68 33.21
CA GLU A 11 30.59 20.76 32.82
C GLU A 11 30.46 21.25 31.37
N THR A 12 29.65 20.55 30.54
CA THR A 12 28.82 20.97 29.36
C THR A 12 28.64 19.73 28.47
N VAL A 13 27.48 19.28 27.96
CA VAL A 13 26.14 19.83 27.71
C VAL A 13 25.15 18.65 27.82
N VAL A 14 24.20 18.69 28.75
CA VAL A 14 22.92 17.97 28.61
C VAL A 14 21.84 19.04 28.64
N GLN A 15 21.49 19.55 27.46
CA GLN A 15 20.40 20.50 27.32
C GLN A 15 19.18 19.78 26.75
N LYS A 16 18.17 19.73 27.61
CA LYS A 16 16.78 19.43 27.29
C LYS A 16 16.31 20.29 26.12
N GLN A 17 15.59 19.69 25.18
CA GLN A 17 14.58 20.39 24.42
C GLN A 17 13.28 19.58 24.43
N GLN A 18 12.45 19.89 25.42
CA GLN A 18 11.01 19.90 25.25
C GLN A 18 10.70 20.83 24.08
N TYR A 19 10.06 20.33 23.03
CA TYR A 19 9.31 21.18 22.13
C TYR A 19 7.83 21.09 22.46
N ASN A 20 7.36 22.26 22.86
CA ASN A 20 6.05 22.59 23.36
C ASN A 20 5.00 22.52 22.25
N THR A 21 3.83 22.04 22.63
CA THR A 21 2.59 22.07 21.89
C THR A 21 2.10 23.51 21.73
N GLU A 22 2.01 24.00 20.49
CA GLU A 22 1.12 25.13 20.18
C GLU A 22 0.74 25.08 18.69
N SER A 23 -0.35 24.36 18.41
CA SER A 23 -0.97 24.28 17.09
C SER A 23 -1.84 25.53 16.89
N THR A 24 -1.28 26.55 16.25
CA THR A 24 -2.01 27.76 15.86
C THR A 24 -3.09 27.40 14.85
N ARG A 25 -4.34 27.43 15.31
CA ARG A 25 -5.58 27.26 14.54
C ARG A 25 -5.78 28.47 13.62
N ILE A 26 -5.31 28.40 12.38
CA ILE A 26 -5.71 29.37 11.35
C ILE A 26 -7.04 28.92 10.76
N MET A 27 -8.12 29.56 11.22
CA MET A 27 -9.41 29.52 10.54
C MET A 27 -9.33 30.35 9.26
N CYS A 28 -9.34 29.70 8.10
CA CYS A 28 -9.78 30.34 6.86
C CYS A 28 -11.11 29.71 6.45
N LYS A 29 -12.21 30.43 6.68
CA LYS A 29 -13.53 30.09 6.16
C LYS A 29 -13.52 30.32 4.66
N SER A 30 -13.57 29.25 3.87
CA SER A 30 -14.06 29.33 2.50
C SER A 30 -15.16 28.29 2.34
N SER A 31 -16.39 28.76 2.35
CA SER A 31 -17.59 28.00 2.06
C SER A 31 -17.66 27.71 0.57
N HIS A 32 -17.21 26.53 0.16
CA HIS A 32 -17.59 25.93 -1.12
C HIS A 32 -18.23 24.58 -0.80
N HIS A 33 -19.56 24.52 -0.93
CA HIS A 33 -20.32 23.28 -0.84
C HIS A 33 -19.92 22.41 -2.04
N GLY A 34 -19.04 21.44 -1.80
CA GLY A 34 -18.79 20.36 -2.76
C GLY A 34 -20.03 19.48 -2.89
N PRO A 35 -20.34 18.94 -4.08
CA PRO A 35 -21.55 18.17 -4.28
C PRO A 35 -21.50 16.88 -3.46
N THR A 36 -22.45 16.71 -2.55
CA THR A 36 -22.75 15.44 -1.89
C THR A 36 -23.38 14.51 -2.91
N GLY A 37 -22.54 13.74 -3.58
CA GLY A 37 -22.96 12.68 -4.49
C GLY A 37 -21.91 11.58 -4.50
N VAL A 38 -22.36 10.34 -4.30
CA VAL A 38 -21.58 9.12 -4.58
C VAL A 38 -21.27 9.14 -6.07
N GLY A 39 -20.18 9.82 -6.44
CA GLY A 39 -19.81 10.04 -7.82
C GLY A 39 -19.31 8.74 -8.42
N THR A 40 -19.97 8.27 -9.47
CA THR A 40 -19.42 7.25 -10.37
C THR A 40 -18.04 7.73 -10.82
N GLY A 41 -16.96 7.09 -10.33
CA GLY A 41 -15.58 7.52 -10.52
C GLY A 41 -15.27 7.74 -12.00
N THR A 42 -15.34 8.98 -12.46
CA THR A 42 -15.13 9.32 -13.86
C THR A 42 -13.63 9.41 -14.07
N LEU A 43 -13.08 8.50 -14.87
CA LEU A 43 -11.65 8.47 -15.15
C LEU A 43 -11.27 9.59 -16.15
N PRO A 44 -10.51 10.62 -15.73
CA PRO A 44 -10.14 11.72 -16.60
C PRO A 44 -9.29 11.27 -17.79
N ALA A 45 -9.40 11.95 -18.93
CA ALA A 45 -8.68 11.58 -20.16
C ALA A 45 -7.16 11.59 -19.96
N ALA A 46 -6.63 12.55 -19.20
CA ALA A 46 -5.20 12.65 -18.90
C ALA A 46 -4.70 11.48 -18.02
N VAL A 47 -5.54 10.90 -17.16
CA VAL A 47 -5.14 9.68 -16.42
C VAL A 47 -5.03 8.51 -17.38
N ARG A 48 -5.95 8.39 -18.36
CA ARG A 48 -5.93 7.28 -19.33
C ARG A 48 -4.65 7.24 -20.17
N THR A 49 -4.05 8.40 -20.47
CA THR A 49 -2.78 8.46 -21.23
C THR A 49 -1.58 7.90 -20.46
N LEU A 50 -1.70 7.73 -19.14
CA LEU A 50 -0.67 7.15 -18.29
C LEU A 50 -0.83 5.62 -18.11
N LEU A 51 -1.94 5.05 -18.58
CA LEU A 51 -2.26 3.64 -18.39
C LEU A 51 -1.70 2.80 -19.55
N PRO A 52 -1.26 1.56 -19.28
CA PRO A 52 -0.76 0.67 -20.32
C PRO A 52 -1.90 0.23 -21.24
N SER A 53 -1.62 0.19 -22.54
CA SER A 53 -2.57 -0.31 -23.54
C SER A 53 -2.48 -1.84 -23.60
N HIS A 54 -3.44 -2.53 -22.98
CA HIS A 54 -3.57 -3.98 -23.04
C HIS A 54 -5.04 -4.40 -22.78
N PRO A 55 -5.55 -5.47 -23.41
CA PRO A 55 -6.91 -5.98 -23.15
C PRO A 55 -7.16 -6.30 -21.67
N ALA A 56 -6.22 -6.98 -21.01
CA ALA A 56 -6.29 -7.24 -19.56
C ALA A 56 -6.45 -5.97 -18.72
N CYS A 57 -5.76 -4.88 -19.07
CA CYS A 57 -5.89 -3.60 -18.34
C CYS A 57 -7.26 -2.96 -18.57
N THR A 58 -7.80 -3.09 -19.77
CA THR A 58 -9.14 -2.59 -20.11
C THR A 58 -10.21 -3.33 -19.30
N GLU A 59 -10.11 -4.66 -19.23
CA GLU A 59 -11.01 -5.51 -18.45
C GLU A 59 -10.89 -5.24 -16.94
N ALA A 60 -9.65 -5.20 -16.40
CA ALA A 60 -9.39 -4.93 -14.99
C ALA A 60 -9.92 -3.56 -14.57
N LEU A 61 -9.68 -2.53 -15.37
CA LEU A 61 -10.19 -1.19 -15.10
C LEU A 61 -11.72 -1.14 -15.15
N ALA A 62 -12.35 -1.85 -16.09
CA ALA A 62 -13.80 -1.91 -16.17
C ALA A 62 -14.40 -2.56 -14.91
N LEU A 63 -13.82 -3.67 -14.46
CA LEU A 63 -14.22 -4.36 -13.22
C LEU A 63 -14.05 -3.46 -11.99
N ALA A 64 -12.87 -2.85 -11.82
CA ALA A 64 -12.62 -1.94 -10.70
C ALA A 64 -13.64 -0.78 -10.68
N LYS A 65 -13.92 -0.19 -11.85
CA LYS A 65 -14.87 0.93 -11.97
C LYS A 65 -16.32 0.54 -11.67
N SER A 66 -16.73 -0.69 -11.99
CA SER A 66 -18.10 -1.15 -11.72
C SER A 66 -18.33 -1.58 -10.28
N SER A 67 -17.27 -2.06 -9.61
CA SER A 67 -17.39 -2.73 -8.31
C SER A 67 -16.88 -1.90 -7.13
N LEU A 68 -15.99 -0.91 -7.35
CA LEU A 68 -15.37 -0.13 -6.28
C LEU A 68 -15.92 1.30 -6.19
N PRO A 69 -15.99 1.89 -4.97
CA PRO A 69 -16.23 3.31 -4.81
C PRO A 69 -15.07 4.13 -5.40
N ALA A 70 -15.34 5.40 -5.72
CA ALA A 70 -14.37 6.27 -6.37
C ALA A 70 -13.08 6.45 -5.56
N SER A 71 -13.16 6.47 -4.22
CA SER A 71 -11.98 6.62 -3.34
C SER A 71 -10.99 5.46 -3.55
N ILE A 72 -11.47 4.22 -3.54
CA ILE A 72 -10.68 3.00 -3.69
C ILE A 72 -10.18 2.88 -5.13
N LEU A 73 -11.02 3.18 -6.13
CA LEU A 73 -10.57 3.22 -7.53
C LEU A 73 -9.41 4.22 -7.73
N TYR A 74 -9.53 5.44 -7.21
CA TYR A 74 -8.48 6.45 -7.33
C TYR A 74 -7.24 6.07 -6.54
N HIS A 75 -7.39 5.45 -5.36
CA HIS A 75 -6.29 4.86 -4.62
C HIS A 75 -5.52 3.84 -5.46
N SER A 76 -6.20 2.86 -6.04
CA SER A 76 -5.57 1.83 -6.86
C SER A 76 -4.85 2.40 -8.10
N LEU A 77 -5.38 3.48 -8.70
CA LEU A 77 -4.71 4.20 -9.79
C LEU A 77 -3.44 4.93 -9.33
N ARG A 78 -3.47 5.61 -8.18
CA ARG A 78 -2.27 6.24 -7.60
C ARG A 78 -1.22 5.19 -7.24
N VAL A 79 -1.64 4.08 -6.64
CA VAL A 79 -0.78 2.92 -6.31
C VAL A 79 -0.09 2.38 -7.56
N TYR A 80 -0.80 2.20 -8.68
CA TYR A 80 -0.16 1.78 -9.93
C TYR A 80 0.95 2.74 -10.38
N LEU A 81 0.65 4.04 -10.42
CA LEU A 81 1.61 5.04 -10.92
C LEU A 81 2.84 5.16 -10.01
N TYR A 82 2.66 5.04 -8.70
CA TYR A 82 3.77 4.96 -7.75
C TYR A 82 4.56 3.65 -7.88
N ALA A 83 3.87 2.51 -8.00
CA ALA A 83 4.51 1.21 -8.13
C ALA A 83 5.36 1.13 -9.40
N GLN A 84 4.90 1.71 -10.51
CA GLN A 84 5.69 1.77 -11.75
C GLN A 84 6.99 2.56 -11.56
N ALA A 85 6.95 3.69 -10.86
CA ALA A 85 8.14 4.47 -10.52
C ALA A 85 9.08 3.72 -9.55
N PHE A 86 8.52 2.96 -8.60
CA PHE A 86 9.31 2.13 -7.69
C PHE A 86 9.95 0.92 -8.37
N MET A 87 9.27 0.29 -9.33
CA MET A 87 9.86 -0.76 -10.16
C MET A 87 11.13 -0.26 -10.86
N SER A 88 11.12 0.96 -11.40
CA SER A 88 12.31 1.57 -12.01
C SER A 88 13.38 1.96 -10.98
N THR A 89 12.97 2.40 -9.79
CA THR A 89 13.91 2.82 -8.72
C THR A 89 14.65 1.64 -8.11
N TYR A 90 13.97 0.50 -7.96
CA TYR A 90 14.49 -0.67 -7.25
C TYR A 90 14.76 -1.86 -8.17
N ALA A 91 14.79 -1.65 -9.49
CA ALA A 91 15.05 -2.69 -10.50
C ALA A 91 16.35 -3.48 -10.27
N LYS A 92 17.33 -2.89 -9.56
CA LYS A 92 18.67 -3.44 -9.36
C LYS A 92 19.08 -3.60 -7.90
N THR A 93 18.27 -3.13 -6.95
CA THR A 93 18.65 -3.14 -5.54
C THR A 93 17.82 -4.17 -4.78
N GLN A 94 18.51 -5.09 -4.12
CA GLN A 94 17.91 -5.82 -3.02
C GLN A 94 17.59 -4.82 -1.90
N PRO A 95 16.59 -5.08 -1.04
CA PRO A 95 16.25 -4.19 0.06
C PRO A 95 17.52 -3.84 0.84
N ASP A 96 17.79 -2.54 0.99
CA ASP A 96 18.99 -2.03 1.67
C ASP A 96 19.11 -2.58 3.12
N ASP A 97 17.97 -3.02 3.68
CA ASP A 97 17.80 -3.63 5.01
C ASP A 97 18.20 -5.11 5.11
N ALA A 98 18.87 -5.68 4.11
CA ALA A 98 19.57 -6.96 4.24
C ALA A 98 20.84 -6.86 5.12
N THR A 99 20.92 -5.87 6.02
CA THR A 99 21.99 -5.69 7.01
C THR A 99 22.19 -6.95 7.85
N TRP A 100 21.09 -7.63 8.22
CA TRP A 100 21.15 -8.92 8.93
C TRP A 100 21.97 -9.98 8.18
N ALA A 101 21.94 -9.97 6.84
CA ALA A 101 22.61 -10.95 6.01
C ALA A 101 24.13 -10.67 5.93
N LYS A 102 24.52 -9.40 6.13
CA LYS A 102 25.92 -8.96 6.25
C LYS A 102 26.51 -9.22 7.64
N GLU A 103 25.66 -9.34 8.66
CA GLU A 103 26.05 -9.49 10.08
C GLU A 103 25.74 -10.88 10.65
N SER A 104 25.28 -11.84 9.82
CA SER A 104 24.87 -13.15 10.31
C SER A 104 26.07 -14.00 10.78
N PRO A 105 26.07 -14.52 12.01
CA PRO A 105 27.15 -15.41 12.49
C PRO A 105 27.23 -16.74 11.73
N CYS A 106 26.17 -17.09 10.98
CA CYS A 106 26.09 -18.33 10.21
C CYS A 106 26.61 -18.18 8.77
N SER A 107 27.00 -16.98 8.32
CA SER A 107 27.62 -16.82 7.01
C SER A 107 29.11 -17.14 7.11
N GLY A 108 29.48 -18.42 6.98
CA GLY A 108 30.83 -18.82 6.55
C GLY A 108 31.12 -18.41 5.09
N ALA A 109 30.51 -17.33 4.63
CA ALA A 109 30.45 -16.90 3.26
C ALA A 109 31.52 -15.82 3.05
N THR A 110 32.45 -16.12 2.15
CA THR A 110 33.50 -15.18 1.75
C THR A 110 32.87 -13.95 1.09
N SER A 111 33.57 -12.81 1.09
CA SER A 111 33.09 -11.50 0.64
C SER A 111 32.54 -11.40 -0.80
N SER A 112 32.50 -12.51 -1.58
CA SER A 112 31.81 -12.60 -2.88
C SER A 112 30.35 -13.09 -2.78
N ASP A 113 29.94 -13.64 -1.66
CA ASP A 113 28.63 -14.27 -1.49
C ASP A 113 27.67 -13.26 -0.86
N ASN A 114 27.28 -12.25 -1.65
CA ASN A 114 26.19 -11.36 -1.25
C ASN A 114 24.92 -12.24 -1.15
N PRO A 115 24.26 -12.36 0.03
CA PRO A 115 23.11 -13.23 0.19
C PRO A 115 22.01 -12.76 -0.73
N THR A 116 21.90 -13.40 -1.88
CA THR A 116 20.87 -13.08 -2.85
C THR A 116 19.58 -13.57 -2.23
N LEU A 117 18.64 -12.65 -1.95
CA LEU A 117 17.31 -13.05 -1.53
C LEU A 117 16.79 -14.17 -2.45
N PRO A 118 16.19 -15.23 -1.90
CA PRO A 118 15.90 -16.47 -2.64
C PRO A 118 14.88 -16.31 -3.77
N HIS A 119 14.28 -15.13 -3.94
CA HIS A 119 13.33 -14.84 -5.02
C HIS A 119 13.81 -13.65 -5.85
N ILE A 120 14.46 -13.95 -6.99
CA ILE A 120 14.64 -12.95 -8.05
C ILE A 120 13.29 -12.80 -8.73
N ALA A 121 12.54 -11.76 -8.36
CA ALA A 121 11.26 -11.48 -8.98
C ALA A 121 11.42 -11.33 -10.51
N PRO A 122 10.53 -11.94 -11.32
CA PRO A 122 10.61 -11.83 -12.76
C PRO A 122 10.44 -10.36 -13.20
N PRO A 123 11.05 -9.94 -14.32
CA PRO A 123 10.78 -8.64 -14.89
C PRO A 123 9.30 -8.57 -15.30
N ALA A 124 8.50 -7.83 -14.54
CA ALA A 124 7.07 -7.71 -14.78
C ALA A 124 6.76 -6.65 -15.85
N PRO A 125 6.01 -6.99 -16.91
CA PRO A 125 5.50 -5.99 -17.84
C PRO A 125 4.57 -4.98 -17.15
N PRO A 126 4.54 -3.70 -17.56
CA PRO A 126 3.68 -2.69 -16.94
C PRO A 126 2.20 -3.06 -16.89
N TYR A 127 1.70 -3.80 -17.88
CA TYR A 127 0.29 -4.21 -17.93
C TYR A 127 -0.07 -5.23 -16.82
N VAL A 128 0.86 -6.12 -16.44
CA VAL A 128 0.64 -7.08 -15.33
C VAL A 128 0.65 -6.34 -14.00
N LEU A 129 1.61 -5.42 -13.81
CA LEU A 129 1.65 -4.55 -12.65
C LEU A 129 0.37 -3.71 -12.53
N PHE A 130 -0.13 -3.19 -13.65
CA PHE A 130 -1.39 -2.45 -13.67
C PHE A 130 -2.56 -3.30 -13.18
N VAL A 131 -2.72 -4.53 -13.70
CA VAL A 131 -3.79 -5.43 -13.25
C VAL A 131 -3.68 -5.73 -11.76
N ALA A 132 -2.46 -6.01 -11.27
CA ALA A 132 -2.24 -6.24 -9.83
C ALA A 132 -2.62 -5.02 -8.99
N CYS A 133 -2.16 -3.82 -9.35
CA CYS A 133 -2.44 -2.59 -8.60
C CYS A 133 -3.91 -2.16 -8.70
N ILE A 134 -4.53 -2.19 -9.88
CA ILE A 134 -5.91 -1.72 -10.07
C ILE A 134 -6.93 -2.63 -9.36
N LEU A 135 -6.56 -3.90 -9.12
CA LEU A 135 -7.42 -4.90 -8.48
C LEU A 135 -6.98 -5.28 -7.06
N HIS A 136 -5.93 -4.70 -6.47
CA HIS A 136 -5.41 -5.19 -5.17
C HIS A 136 -6.43 -5.15 -4.03
N ASP A 137 -7.39 -4.22 -4.09
CA ASP A 137 -8.50 -4.08 -3.15
C ASP A 137 -9.84 -4.59 -3.69
N ILE A 138 -9.91 -5.23 -4.88
CA ILE A 138 -11.19 -5.63 -5.48
C ILE A 138 -12.02 -6.56 -4.59
N GLY A 139 -11.36 -7.35 -3.73
CA GLY A 139 -11.97 -8.24 -2.76
C GLY A 139 -12.82 -7.55 -1.68
N VAL A 140 -12.73 -6.23 -1.52
CA VAL A 140 -13.61 -5.46 -0.61
C VAL A 140 -14.94 -5.06 -1.26
N ALA A 141 -15.11 -5.32 -2.56
CA ALA A 141 -16.36 -5.06 -3.25
C ALA A 141 -17.49 -5.97 -2.75
N LYS A 142 -18.73 -5.46 -2.82
CA LYS A 142 -19.94 -6.15 -2.33
C LYS A 142 -20.15 -7.54 -2.93
N ASP A 143 -19.71 -7.74 -4.17
CA ASP A 143 -19.80 -9.02 -4.88
C ASP A 143 -19.07 -10.16 -4.14
N TYR A 144 -18.13 -9.83 -3.25
CA TYR A 144 -17.34 -10.77 -2.47
C TYR A 144 -17.74 -10.84 -0.98
N ASP A 145 -18.87 -10.24 -0.59
CA ASP A 145 -19.37 -10.23 0.80
C ASP A 145 -19.66 -11.63 1.33
N THR A 146 -19.92 -12.61 0.46
CA THR A 146 -20.20 -14.00 0.86
C THR A 146 -18.98 -14.90 0.85
N VAL A 147 -17.83 -14.41 0.36
CA VAL A 147 -16.58 -15.17 0.29
C VAL A 147 -15.85 -15.08 1.64
N PRO A 148 -15.62 -16.21 2.33
CA PRO A 148 -15.05 -16.21 3.68
C PRO A 148 -13.56 -15.89 3.71
N ASP A 149 -12.87 -15.92 2.56
CA ASP A 149 -11.45 -15.62 2.49
C ASP A 149 -11.16 -14.11 2.64
N ARG A 150 -9.97 -13.82 3.16
CA ARG A 150 -9.39 -12.48 3.26
C ARG A 150 -9.47 -11.73 1.94
N PHE A 151 -9.80 -10.43 1.99
CA PHE A 151 -9.96 -9.62 0.78
C PHE A 151 -8.66 -9.60 -0.06
N GLU A 152 -7.49 -9.65 0.58
CA GLU A 152 -6.20 -9.68 -0.13
C GLU A 152 -6.05 -10.93 -1.02
N VAL A 153 -6.52 -12.07 -0.52
CA VAL A 153 -6.47 -13.35 -1.23
C VAL A 153 -7.54 -13.38 -2.33
N VAL A 154 -8.76 -12.95 -2.02
CA VAL A 154 -9.84 -12.84 -3.00
C VAL A 154 -9.43 -11.94 -4.17
N SER A 155 -8.85 -10.78 -3.88
CA SER A 155 -8.32 -9.88 -4.90
C SER A 155 -7.27 -10.57 -5.78
N ALA A 156 -6.31 -11.25 -5.15
CA ALA A 156 -5.24 -11.96 -5.84
C ALA A 156 -5.77 -13.07 -6.76
N ASP A 157 -6.76 -13.85 -6.31
CA ASP A 157 -7.40 -14.91 -7.11
C ASP A 157 -8.16 -14.35 -8.32
N VAL A 158 -8.90 -13.24 -8.13
CA VAL A 158 -9.62 -12.55 -9.22
C VAL A 158 -8.64 -12.06 -10.28
N ALA A 159 -7.55 -11.39 -9.87
CA ALA A 159 -6.54 -10.92 -10.80
C ALA A 159 -5.78 -12.07 -11.49
N ALA A 160 -5.47 -13.15 -10.76
CA ALA A 160 -4.81 -14.32 -11.34
C ALA A 160 -5.68 -14.99 -12.41
N GLY A 161 -6.98 -15.16 -12.15
CA GLY A 161 -7.93 -15.66 -13.15
C GLY A 161 -8.00 -14.77 -14.39
N MET A 162 -8.02 -13.45 -14.20
CA MET A 162 -8.00 -12.50 -15.31
C MET A 162 -6.70 -12.57 -16.11
N LEU A 163 -5.53 -12.56 -15.46
CA LEU A 163 -4.24 -12.64 -16.14
C LEU A 163 -4.10 -13.95 -16.95
N ARG A 164 -4.52 -15.08 -16.39
CA ARG A 164 -4.56 -16.37 -17.11
C ARG A 164 -5.46 -16.33 -18.33
N LYS A 165 -6.65 -15.71 -18.22
CA LYS A 165 -7.57 -15.52 -19.34
C LYS A 165 -6.96 -14.70 -20.49
N HIS A 166 -5.96 -13.86 -20.20
CA HIS A 166 -5.20 -13.07 -21.18
C HIS A 166 -3.83 -13.68 -21.49
N ASP A 167 -3.67 -15.01 -21.32
CA ASP A 167 -2.48 -15.79 -21.69
C ASP A 167 -1.16 -15.31 -21.05
N VAL A 168 -1.24 -14.70 -19.86
CA VAL A 168 -0.06 -14.29 -19.10
C VAL A 168 0.65 -15.51 -18.52
N ALA A 169 1.97 -15.57 -18.67
CA ALA A 169 2.78 -16.68 -18.20
C ALA A 169 2.66 -16.88 -16.67
N GLU A 170 2.49 -18.13 -16.21
CA GLU A 170 2.28 -18.47 -14.80
C GLU A 170 3.28 -17.88 -13.80
N PRO A 171 4.58 -17.71 -14.10
CA PRO A 171 5.50 -17.03 -13.18
C PRO A 171 5.10 -15.57 -12.90
N LEU A 172 4.56 -14.85 -13.90
CA LEU A 172 4.07 -13.48 -13.73
C LEU A 172 2.72 -13.45 -13.01
N VAL A 173 1.86 -14.43 -13.28
CA VAL A 173 0.59 -14.60 -12.54
C VAL A 173 0.85 -14.85 -11.06
N SER A 174 1.82 -15.73 -10.76
CA SER A 174 2.23 -16.06 -9.39
C SER A 174 2.84 -14.86 -8.67
N ASP A 175 3.69 -14.08 -9.34
CA ASP A 175 4.28 -12.86 -8.78
C ASP A 175 3.22 -11.77 -8.51
N ALA A 176 2.24 -11.60 -9.41
CA ALA A 176 1.11 -10.70 -9.19
C ALA A 176 0.23 -11.14 -8.01
N TRP A 177 -0.07 -12.44 -7.93
CA TRP A 177 -0.82 -13.02 -6.81
C TRP A 177 -0.08 -12.81 -5.48
N LEU A 178 1.24 -13.02 -5.46
CA LEU A 178 2.08 -12.80 -4.28
C LEU A 178 2.11 -11.31 -3.87
N ALA A 179 2.22 -10.41 -4.85
CA ALA A 179 2.24 -8.97 -4.59
C ALA A 179 0.94 -8.49 -3.95
N MET A 180 -0.19 -8.98 -4.44
CA MET A 180 -1.51 -8.64 -3.92
C MET A 180 -1.78 -9.31 -2.57
N SER A 181 -1.52 -10.60 -2.39
CA SER A 181 -1.78 -11.29 -1.12
C SER A 181 -0.95 -10.76 0.06
N LEU A 182 0.22 -10.18 -0.20
CA LEU A 182 1.14 -9.66 0.82
C LEU A 182 1.08 -8.13 1.02
N HIS A 183 0.25 -7.39 0.27
CA HIS A 183 0.32 -5.92 0.29
C HIS A 183 -0.04 -5.28 1.64
N THR A 184 -0.77 -5.99 2.51
CA THR A 184 -1.10 -5.60 3.89
C THR A 184 -0.18 -6.22 4.95
N SER A 185 0.91 -6.89 4.55
CA SER A 185 1.81 -7.63 5.45
C SER A 185 3.11 -6.83 5.72
N PRO A 186 3.14 -5.94 6.74
CA PRO A 186 4.30 -5.10 7.04
C PRO A 186 5.54 -5.94 7.38
N GLY A 187 6.70 -5.53 6.87
CA GLY A 187 8.00 -6.14 7.15
C GLY A 187 8.31 -7.39 6.31
N ILE A 188 7.30 -8.02 5.70
CA ILE A 188 7.46 -9.17 4.82
C ILE A 188 7.57 -8.71 3.36
N ALA A 189 6.57 -7.99 2.86
CA ALA A 189 6.52 -7.58 1.46
C ALA A 189 7.66 -6.61 1.07
N GLU A 190 8.09 -5.75 1.99
CA GLU A 190 9.22 -4.83 1.77
C GLU A 190 10.57 -5.55 1.60
N ARG A 191 10.69 -6.79 2.09
CA ARG A 191 11.89 -7.61 1.99
C ARG A 191 11.94 -8.44 0.70
N LEU A 192 10.89 -8.44 -0.10
CA LEU A 192 10.85 -9.13 -1.40
C LEU A 192 11.31 -8.20 -2.53
N GLY A 193 11.47 -8.73 -3.74
CA GLY A 193 11.83 -7.96 -4.93
C GLY A 193 10.63 -7.61 -5.82
N GLY A 194 10.90 -6.90 -6.91
CA GLY A 194 9.96 -6.71 -8.02
C GLY A 194 8.58 -6.18 -7.62
N MET A 195 7.53 -6.80 -8.17
CA MET A 195 6.15 -6.34 -8.05
C MET A 195 5.69 -6.29 -6.59
N VAL A 196 6.07 -7.28 -5.78
CA VAL A 196 5.66 -7.39 -4.38
C VAL A 196 6.10 -6.16 -3.58
N ARG A 197 7.37 -5.81 -3.69
CA ARG A 197 7.92 -4.64 -3.00
C ARG A 197 7.38 -3.34 -3.59
N ALA A 198 7.30 -3.23 -4.90
CA ALA A 198 6.81 -2.02 -5.56
C ALA A 198 5.36 -1.70 -5.18
N LEU A 199 4.47 -2.70 -5.19
CA LEU A 199 3.06 -2.54 -4.81
C LEU A 199 2.95 -2.17 -3.32
N ARG A 200 3.67 -2.87 -2.42
CA ARG A 200 3.69 -2.55 -0.99
C ARG A 200 4.15 -1.11 -0.71
N LEU A 201 5.26 -0.69 -1.31
CA LEU A 201 5.77 0.67 -1.13
C LEU A 201 4.84 1.73 -1.73
N ALA A 202 4.17 1.42 -2.83
CA ALA A 202 3.17 2.30 -3.44
C ALA A 202 1.93 2.49 -2.55
N VAL A 203 1.41 1.42 -1.94
CA VAL A 203 0.32 1.50 -0.94
C VAL A 203 0.76 2.37 0.24
N ARG A 204 1.95 2.12 0.79
CA ARG A 204 2.48 2.92 1.90
C ARG A 204 2.71 4.38 1.54
N ALA A 205 3.17 4.65 0.32
CA ALA A 205 3.36 6.01 -0.19
C ALA A 205 2.03 6.74 -0.35
N ASP A 206 0.99 6.04 -0.81
CA ASP A 206 -0.33 6.63 -0.91
C ASP A 206 -0.91 6.96 0.48
N PHE A 207 -0.72 6.10 1.48
CA PHE A 207 -1.15 6.36 2.86
C PHE A 207 -0.15 7.18 3.70
N GLY A 208 0.93 7.69 3.10
CA GLY A 208 1.88 8.58 3.78
C GLY A 208 2.83 7.92 4.78
N SER A 209 2.85 6.58 4.88
CA SER A 209 3.81 5.83 5.71
C SER A 209 5.13 5.47 4.99
N PHE A 210 5.28 5.96 3.75
CA PHE A 210 6.50 5.90 2.96
C PHE A 210 6.59 7.15 2.06
N PRO A 211 7.79 7.65 1.70
CA PRO A 211 7.91 8.76 0.76
C PRO A 211 7.32 8.42 -0.62
N GLN A 212 6.66 9.40 -1.25
CA GLN A 212 6.28 9.27 -2.66
C GLN A 212 7.54 9.15 -3.54
N PRO A 213 7.46 8.44 -4.68
CA PRO A 213 8.59 8.32 -5.59
C PRO A 213 8.93 9.68 -6.21
N ASP A 214 10.15 9.80 -6.72
CA ASP A 214 10.58 10.93 -7.54
C ASP A 214 9.58 11.18 -8.68
N ALA A 215 9.09 12.42 -8.77
CA ALA A 215 8.14 12.85 -9.78
C ALA A 215 8.65 12.59 -11.21
N GLN A 216 9.97 12.62 -11.45
CA GLN A 216 10.54 12.32 -12.77
C GLN A 216 10.43 10.85 -13.16
N LYS A 217 10.24 9.94 -12.19
CA LYS A 217 10.09 8.51 -12.43
C LYS A 217 8.64 8.06 -12.58
N ILE A 218 7.68 8.93 -12.29
CA ILE A 218 6.26 8.69 -12.56
C ILE A 218 6.04 8.60 -14.08
N PRO A 219 5.14 7.73 -14.56
CA PRO A 219 4.72 7.76 -15.96
C PRO A 219 4.26 9.16 -16.39
N GLY A 220 4.83 9.71 -17.44
CA GLY A 220 4.58 11.10 -17.85
C GLY A 220 5.39 12.15 -17.07
N GLY A 221 6.34 11.72 -16.22
CA GLY A 221 7.23 12.58 -15.46
C GLY A 221 6.49 13.54 -14.52
N GLN A 222 7.01 14.77 -14.42
CA GLN A 222 6.42 15.82 -13.58
C GLN A 222 4.94 16.09 -13.89
N GLU A 223 4.54 15.98 -15.16
CA GLU A 223 3.14 16.17 -15.56
C GLU A 223 2.27 15.00 -15.09
N GLY A 224 2.77 13.77 -15.17
CA GLY A 224 2.12 12.61 -14.55
C GLY A 224 1.91 12.79 -13.05
N PHE A 225 2.90 13.34 -12.35
CA PHE A 225 2.78 13.65 -10.92
C PHE A 225 1.71 14.74 -10.66
N ASN A 226 1.61 15.75 -11.53
CA ASN A 226 0.55 16.76 -11.45
C ASN A 226 -0.84 16.13 -11.67
N ILE A 227 -0.97 15.22 -12.63
CA ILE A 227 -2.20 14.46 -12.88
C ILE A 227 -2.61 13.67 -11.63
N ILE A 228 -1.67 12.97 -10.98
CA ILE A 228 -1.93 12.27 -9.71
C ILE A 228 -2.49 13.23 -8.67
N ARG A 229 -1.78 14.34 -8.45
CA ARG A 229 -2.11 15.32 -7.40
C ARG A 229 -3.48 15.97 -7.61
N TRP A 230 -3.83 16.29 -8.85
CA TRP A 230 -4.98 17.14 -9.15
C TRP A 230 -6.18 16.40 -9.74
N GLN A 231 -5.98 15.22 -10.34
CA GLN A 231 -7.03 14.48 -11.05
C GLN A 231 -7.37 13.13 -10.41
N LEU A 232 -6.63 12.69 -9.38
CA LEU A 232 -6.92 11.49 -8.60
C LEU A 232 -7.10 11.85 -7.11
N PRO A 233 -8.17 12.55 -6.72
CA PRO A 233 -8.37 12.99 -5.33
C PRO A 233 -8.39 11.82 -4.36
N ARG A 234 -7.88 12.02 -3.13
CA ARG A 234 -7.87 10.98 -2.08
C ARG A 234 -9.27 10.63 -1.58
N LEU A 235 -10.17 11.61 -1.54
CA LEU A 235 -11.48 11.48 -0.90
C LEU A 235 -11.32 10.95 0.54
N GLU A 236 -12.26 10.18 1.06
CA GLU A 236 -12.20 9.57 2.40
C GLU A 236 -11.67 8.13 2.36
N ILE A 237 -10.66 7.85 1.52
CA ILE A 237 -10.16 6.48 1.26
C ILE A 237 -9.91 5.66 2.54
N GLU A 238 -9.30 6.24 3.57
CA GLU A 238 -8.98 5.52 4.82
C GLU A 238 -10.24 5.07 5.56
N LYS A 239 -11.26 5.94 5.57
CA LYS A 239 -12.57 5.60 6.16
C LYS A 239 -13.29 4.57 5.30
N GLU A 240 -13.45 4.85 4.00
CA GLU A 240 -14.25 4.00 3.11
C GLU A 240 -13.67 2.58 2.96
N LEU A 241 -12.34 2.45 2.82
CA LEU A 241 -11.68 1.15 2.75
C LEU A 241 -11.80 0.39 4.08
N GLY A 242 -11.52 1.07 5.20
CA GLY A 242 -11.64 0.48 6.53
C GLY A 242 -13.06 0.00 6.83
N ASP A 243 -14.07 0.82 6.50
CA ASP A 243 -15.49 0.50 6.69
C ASP A 243 -15.92 -0.67 5.81
N ALA A 244 -15.45 -0.76 4.55
CA ALA A 244 -15.75 -1.87 3.65
C ALA A 244 -15.23 -3.20 4.21
N VAL A 245 -13.96 -3.24 4.63
CA VAL A 245 -13.33 -4.44 5.22
C VAL A 245 -14.04 -4.88 6.49
N VAL A 246 -14.34 -3.93 7.39
CA VAL A 246 -15.04 -4.23 8.66
C VAL A 246 -16.46 -4.72 8.40
N SER A 247 -17.20 -4.07 7.49
CA SER A 247 -18.58 -4.43 7.18
C SER A 247 -18.67 -5.85 6.62
N GLN A 248 -17.79 -6.21 5.69
CA GLN A 248 -17.71 -7.57 5.17
C GLN A 248 -17.43 -8.59 6.27
N ALA A 249 -16.45 -8.31 7.14
CA ALA A 249 -16.09 -9.24 8.20
C ALA A 249 -17.21 -9.40 9.24
N LEU A 250 -17.91 -8.34 9.61
CA LEU A 250 -19.00 -8.37 10.60
C LEU A 250 -20.30 -8.97 10.04
N ALA A 251 -20.54 -8.90 8.74
CA ALA A 251 -21.68 -9.54 8.09
C ALA A 251 -21.56 -11.08 8.07
N MET A 252 -20.36 -11.63 8.26
CA MET A 252 -20.13 -13.07 8.36
C MET A 252 -20.58 -13.63 9.71
N GLY A 253 -21.22 -14.80 9.70
CA GLY A 253 -21.47 -15.57 10.93
C GLY A 253 -20.16 -15.95 11.64
N GLU A 254 -20.23 -16.26 12.94
CA GLU A 254 -19.08 -16.39 13.86
C GLU A 254 -17.90 -17.21 13.33
N TRP A 255 -18.15 -18.34 12.67
CA TRP A 255 -17.09 -19.20 12.10
C TRP A 255 -16.40 -18.59 10.87
N LYS A 256 -17.16 -17.98 9.96
CA LYS A 256 -16.64 -17.38 8.72
C LYS A 256 -15.93 -16.06 8.97
N HIS A 257 -16.33 -15.34 10.03
CA HIS A 257 -15.68 -14.12 10.48
C HIS A 257 -14.16 -14.31 10.70
N SER A 258 -13.79 -15.41 11.37
CA SER A 258 -12.38 -15.70 11.69
C SER A 258 -11.52 -16.05 10.47
N GLN A 259 -12.13 -16.42 9.34
CA GLN A 259 -11.44 -16.63 8.07
C GLN A 259 -11.31 -15.32 7.27
N LYS A 260 -12.36 -14.48 7.27
CA LYS A 260 -12.40 -13.20 6.55
C LYS A 260 -11.47 -12.17 7.18
N ALA A 261 -11.47 -12.13 8.52
CA ALA A 261 -10.64 -11.23 9.33
C ALA A 261 -9.96 -12.01 10.47
N PRO A 262 -8.92 -12.81 10.17
CA PRO A 262 -8.17 -13.54 11.19
C PRO A 262 -7.52 -12.60 12.21
N LYS A 263 -7.34 -13.08 13.45
CA LYS A 263 -6.55 -12.34 14.45
C LYS A 263 -5.11 -12.15 13.93
N ALA A 264 -4.47 -11.05 14.34
CA ALA A 264 -3.13 -10.66 13.89
C ALA A 264 -3.02 -10.47 12.37
N SER A 265 -4.07 -9.94 11.76
CA SER A 265 -4.11 -9.45 10.38
C SER A 265 -4.71 -8.05 10.37
N TRP A 266 -4.40 -7.25 9.35
CA TRP A 266 -4.95 -5.89 9.23
C TRP A 266 -6.49 -5.86 9.25
N PRO A 267 -7.23 -6.72 8.52
CA PRO A 267 -8.69 -6.84 8.70
C PRO A 267 -9.13 -7.17 10.14
N GLY A 268 -8.39 -8.05 10.82
CA GLY A 268 -8.66 -8.42 12.22
C GLY A 268 -8.44 -7.25 13.18
N ASP A 269 -7.44 -6.40 12.92
CA ASP A 269 -7.15 -5.19 13.68
C ASP A 269 -8.27 -4.16 13.50
N LEU A 270 -8.71 -3.92 12.27
CA LEU A 270 -9.84 -3.03 11.98
C LEU A 270 -11.14 -3.49 12.66
N VAL A 271 -11.45 -4.78 12.62
CA VAL A 271 -12.62 -5.35 13.33
C VAL A 271 -12.50 -5.13 14.83
N ARG A 272 -11.31 -5.34 15.42
CA ARG A 272 -11.07 -5.04 16.84
C ARG A 272 -11.33 -3.57 17.13
N GLY A 273 -10.80 -2.67 16.31
CA GLY A 273 -10.99 -1.22 16.44
C GLY A 273 -12.47 -0.83 16.43
N LYS A 274 -13.27 -1.38 15.50
CA LYS A 274 -14.72 -1.13 15.45
C LYS A 274 -15.45 -1.70 16.65
N ARG A 275 -15.12 -2.91 17.10
CA ARG A 275 -15.75 -3.52 18.30
C ARG A 275 -15.46 -2.74 19.58
N GLN A 276 -14.26 -2.17 19.70
CA GLN A 276 -13.88 -1.33 20.85
C GLN A 276 -14.52 0.07 20.80
N ASN A 277 -14.88 0.55 19.61
CA ASN A 277 -15.42 1.89 19.40
C ASN A 277 -16.66 1.84 18.48
N PRO A 278 -17.77 1.22 18.90
CA PRO A 278 -18.92 0.97 18.02
C PRO A 278 -19.55 2.25 17.47
N GLU A 279 -19.61 3.30 18.28
CA GLU A 279 -20.20 4.61 17.94
C GLU A 279 -19.24 5.54 17.16
N TRP A 280 -17.98 5.12 16.93
CA TRP A 280 -17.03 5.92 16.16
C TRP A 280 -17.34 5.86 14.66
N ASP A 281 -17.45 7.03 14.03
CA ASP A 281 -17.77 7.24 12.62
C ASP A 281 -16.66 8.02 11.86
N GLY A 282 -15.43 8.00 12.39
CA GLY A 282 -14.25 8.50 11.68
C GLY A 282 -13.45 7.36 11.03
N VAL A 283 -12.23 7.66 10.56
CA VAL A 283 -11.26 6.63 10.17
C VAL A 283 -11.07 5.64 11.33
N ASN A 284 -11.09 4.33 11.03
CA ASN A 284 -10.97 3.28 12.03
C ASN A 284 -9.75 3.52 12.94
N LYS A 285 -9.90 3.33 14.25
CA LYS A 285 -8.82 3.58 15.23
C LYS A 285 -7.60 2.68 15.05
N GLU A 286 -7.76 1.58 14.33
CA GLU A 286 -6.72 0.59 14.05
C GLU A 286 -6.37 0.54 12.54
N PHE A 287 -6.65 1.61 11.79
CA PHE A 287 -6.31 1.71 10.36
C PHE A 287 -4.81 1.75 10.11
#